data_AF-A0A357AWE8-F1
#
_entry.id   AF-A0A357AWE8-F1
#
_cell.length_a   1.000
_cell.length_b   1.000
_cell.length_c   1.000
_cell.angle_alpha   90.00
_cell.angle_beta   90.00
_cell.angle_gamma   90.00
#
_symmetry.space_group_name_H-M   'P 1'
#
loop_
_entity.id
_entity.type
_entity.pdbx_description
1 polymer ?
#
loop_
_entity_poly.entity_id
_entity_poly.type
_entity_poly.pdbx_seq_one_letter_code
_entity_poly.pdbx_strand_id
1 'polypeptide(L)'
;GYPNRLKAEDLPLQARILAVADVFEALTARDRPYKQPMKLSQALKILGFMKKDKHIDPDVFDLFVNTGLHRRYAESELNPDQIDEA
;
A
#
# COMPACT_ATOMS: atom_id res chain seq x y z
N GLY A 1 16.44 -5.24 -3.00
CA GLY A 1 15.73 -6.40 -3.59
C GLY A 1 16.08 -6.57 -5.08
N TYR A 2 15.46 -7.51 -5.79
CA TYR A 2 15.70 -7.74 -7.23
C TYR A 2 15.39 -6.46 -8.04
N PRO A 3 16.12 -6.14 -9.13
CA PRO A 3 17.29 -6.84 -9.67
C PRO A 3 18.62 -6.50 -8.97
N ASN A 4 18.71 -5.39 -8.23
CA ASN A 4 20.01 -4.83 -7.82
C ASN A 4 20.47 -5.18 -6.39
N ARG A 5 19.72 -6.00 -5.63
CA ARG A 5 20.00 -6.37 -4.22
C ARG A 5 20.34 -5.18 -3.30
N LEU A 6 19.84 -3.99 -3.63
CA LEU A 6 20.02 -2.78 -2.83
C LEU A 6 19.49 -2.99 -1.41
N LYS A 7 20.22 -2.48 -0.41
CA LYS A 7 19.73 -2.36 0.96
C LYS A 7 18.64 -1.28 1.01
N ALA A 8 17.79 -1.31 2.03
CA ALA A 8 16.71 -0.33 2.19
C ALA A 8 17.24 1.12 2.19
N GLU A 9 18.44 1.32 2.74
CA GLU A 9 19.17 2.60 2.84
C GLU A 9 19.61 3.14 1.47
N ASP A 10 19.89 2.24 0.52
CA ASP A 10 20.39 2.58 -0.82
C ASP A 10 19.25 2.87 -1.80
N LEU A 11 18.00 2.64 -1.40
CA LEU A 11 16.85 2.82 -2.27
C LEU A 11 16.46 4.32 -2.29
N PRO A 12 16.42 4.96 -3.47
CA PRO A 12 15.94 6.33 -3.59
C PRO A 12 14.55 6.48 -2.95
N LEU A 13 14.28 7.60 -2.29
CA LEU A 13 12.99 7.85 -1.63
C LEU A 13 11.81 7.63 -2.58
N GLN A 14 11.95 8.01 -3.85
CA GLN A 14 10.95 7.82 -4.90
C GLN A 14 10.61 6.35 -5.11
N ALA A 15 11.62 5.47 -5.09
CA ALA A 15 11.42 4.03 -5.23
C ALA A 15 10.71 3.43 -4.01
N ARG A 16 10.99 3.95 -2.81
CA ARG A 16 10.31 3.53 -1.57
C ARG A 16 8.84 3.96 -1.56
N ILE A 17 8.55 5.18 -2.04
CA ILE A 17 7.19 5.68 -2.22
C ILE A 17 6.43 4.81 -3.23
N LEU A 18 7.04 4.56 -4.39
CA LEU A 18 6.43 3.71 -5.44
C LEU A 18 6.13 2.31 -4.92
N ALA A 19 7.04 1.69 -4.14
CA ALA A 19 6.80 0.36 -3.59
C ALA A 19 5.55 0.29 -2.70
N VAL A 20 5.31 1.32 -1.85
CA VAL A 20 4.08 1.36 -1.03
C VAL A 20 2.85 1.59 -1.90
N ALA A 21 2.93 2.50 -2.87
CA ALA A 21 1.83 2.81 -3.78
C ALA A 21 1.42 1.60 -4.66
N ASP A 22 2.38 0.94 -5.32
CA ASP A 22 2.16 -0.23 -6.17
C ASP A 22 1.49 -1.37 -5.41
N VAL A 23 1.96 -1.66 -4.19
CA VAL A 23 1.40 -2.73 -3.37
C VAL A 23 -0.03 -2.37 -2.94
N PHE A 24 -0.26 -1.14 -2.49
CA PHE A 24 -1.60 -0.69 -2.10
C PHE A 24 -2.58 -0.76 -3.28
N GLU A 25 -2.18 -0.25 -4.45
CA GLU A 25 -2.97 -0.32 -5.68
C GLU A 25 -3.26 -1.78 -6.04
N ALA A 26 -2.24 -2.64 -6.08
CA ALA A 26 -2.40 -4.06 -6.43
C ALA A 26 -3.36 -4.82 -5.51
N LEU A 27 -3.45 -4.45 -4.23
CA LEU A 27 -4.37 -5.06 -3.26
C LEU A 27 -5.82 -4.54 -3.42
N THR A 28 -5.98 -3.29 -3.87
CA THR A 28 -7.26 -2.60 -3.94
C THR A 28 -7.84 -2.50 -5.36
N ALA A 29 -7.05 -2.87 -6.37
CA ALA A 29 -7.37 -2.80 -7.80
C ALA A 29 -8.69 -3.50 -8.14
N ARG A 30 -9.60 -2.73 -8.74
CA ARG A 30 -10.98 -3.13 -9.06
C ARG A 30 -11.09 -4.10 -10.25
N ASP A 31 -10.10 -4.10 -11.14
CA ASP A 31 -10.17 -4.63 -12.50
C ASP A 31 -9.61 -6.05 -12.67
N ARG A 32 -9.35 -6.77 -11.57
CA ARG A 32 -8.85 -8.14 -11.65
C ARG A 32 -9.99 -9.13 -11.94
N PRO A 33 -10.02 -9.80 -13.12
CA PRO A 33 -11.16 -10.65 -13.53
C PRO A 33 -11.46 -11.84 -12.62
N TYR A 34 -10.50 -12.22 -11.78
CA TYR A 34 -10.53 -13.44 -10.98
C TYR A 34 -10.43 -13.21 -9.47
N LYS A 35 -10.39 -11.95 -9.02
CA LYS A 35 -10.20 -11.64 -7.59
C LYS A 35 -10.99 -10.40 -7.21
N GLN A 36 -11.90 -10.59 -6.26
CA GLN A 36 -12.61 -9.46 -5.66
C GLN A 36 -11.59 -8.52 -5.01
N PRO A 37 -11.73 -7.20 -5.22
CA PRO A 37 -10.79 -6.25 -4.67
C PRO A 37 -10.91 -6.23 -3.14
N MET A 38 -9.77 -6.08 -2.46
CA MET A 38 -9.77 -6.13 -0.99
C MET A 38 -10.45 -4.91 -0.39
N LYS A 39 -11.01 -5.07 0.82
CA LYS A 39 -11.45 -3.93 1.62
C LYS A 39 -10.26 -3.09 2.05
N LEU A 40 -10.49 -1.80 2.29
CA LEU A 40 -9.46 -0.85 2.71
C LEU A 40 -8.74 -1.32 3.98
N SER A 41 -9.50 -1.76 5.00
CA SER A 41 -8.93 -2.28 6.25
C SER A 41 -7.99 -3.48 6.02
N GLN A 42 -8.36 -4.38 5.10
CA GLN A 42 -7.57 -5.57 4.76
C GLN A 42 -6.26 -5.20 4.06
N ALA A 43 -6.31 -4.26 3.11
CA ALA A 43 -5.12 -3.78 2.42
C ALA A 43 -4.13 -3.11 3.40
N LEU A 44 -4.64 -2.27 4.31
CA LEU A 44 -3.83 -1.63 5.34
C LEU A 44 -3.23 -2.65 6.32
N LYS A 45 -3.98 -3.70 6.67
CA LYS A 45 -3.48 -4.79 7.52
C LYS A 45 -2.31 -5.53 6.86
N ILE A 46 -2.42 -5.84 5.56
CA ILE A 46 -1.35 -6.51 4.80
C ILE A 46 -0.11 -5.60 4.72
N LEU A 47 -0.28 -4.33 4.37
CA LEU A 47 0.82 -3.37 4.37
C LEU A 47 1.47 -3.22 5.75
N GLY A 48 0.67 -3.25 6.82
CA GLY A 48 1.15 -3.23 8.20
C GLY A 48 2.02 -4.44 8.54
N PHE A 49 1.71 -5.63 8.03
CA PHE A 49 2.59 -6.81 8.14
C PHE A 49 3.86 -6.64 7.30
N MET A 50 3.74 -6.17 6.06
CA MET A 50 4.91 -5.90 5.20
C MET A 50 5.86 -4.87 5.81
N LYS A 51 5.35 -3.86 6.52
CA LYS A 51 6.14 -2.93 7.31
C LYS A 51 6.95 -3.67 8.39
N LYS A 52 6.29 -4.52 9.18
CA LYS A 52 6.94 -5.29 10.27
C LYS A 52 8.02 -6.23 9.73
N ASP A 53 7.76 -6.84 8.58
CA ASP A 53 8.66 -7.76 7.90
C ASP A 53 9.75 -7.04 7.07
N LYS A 54 9.80 -5.70 7.12
CA LYS A 54 10.76 -4.84 6.41
C LYS A 54 10.73 -5.01 4.88
N HIS A 55 9.57 -5.34 4.33
CA HIS A 55 9.34 -5.40 2.88
C HIS A 55 9.08 -4.03 2.25
N ILE A 56 8.54 -3.10 3.04
CA ILE A 56 8.29 -1.70 2.64
C ILE A 56 8.94 -0.75 3.63
N ASP A 57 9.09 0.50 3.22
CA ASP A 57 9.64 1.54 4.09
C ASP A 57 8.63 1.93 5.19
N PRO A 58 9.03 1.88 6.47
CA PRO A 58 8.13 2.17 7.58
C PRO A 58 7.70 3.64 7.66
N ASP A 59 8.58 4.58 7.31
CA ASP A 59 8.30 6.01 7.42
C ASP A 59 7.32 6.45 6.32
N VAL A 60 7.48 5.90 5.11
CA VAL A 60 6.55 6.11 4.00
C VAL A 60 5.17 5.54 4.33
N PHE A 61 5.10 4.32 4.86
CA PHE A 61 3.83 3.72 5.27
C PHE A 61 3.16 4.54 6.39
N ASP A 62 3.91 4.96 7.40
CA ASP A 62 3.36 5.74 8.51
C ASP A 62 2.85 7.10 8.03
N LEU A 63 3.56 7.77 7.13
CA LEU A 63 3.07 9.00 6.50
C LEU A 63 1.76 8.77 5.72
N PHE A 64 1.69 7.70 4.94
CA PHE A 64 0.51 7.34 4.15
C PHE A 64 -0.73 7.09 5.02
N VAL A 65 -0.54 6.46 6.18
CA VAL A 65 -1.63 6.22 7.14
C VAL A 65 -1.97 7.48 7.94
N ASN A 66 -0.98 8.11 8.58
CA ASN A 66 -1.22 9.21 9.53
C ASN A 66 -1.79 10.48 8.86
N THR A 67 -1.49 10.70 7.58
CA THR A 67 -2.04 11.85 6.83
C THR A 67 -3.46 11.59 6.29
N GLY A 68 -4.01 10.40 6.50
CA GLY A 68 -5.30 10.00 5.93
C GLY A 68 -5.27 9.89 4.39
N LEU A 69 -4.09 9.87 3.77
CA LEU A 69 -3.97 9.80 2.31
C LEU A 69 -4.60 8.54 1.73
N HIS A 70 -4.40 7.40 2.40
CA HIS A 70 -5.06 6.12 2.06
C HIS A 70 -6.59 6.23 1.98
N ARG A 71 -7.22 6.96 2.91
CA ARG A 71 -8.67 7.15 2.94
C ARG A 71 -9.13 8.11 1.85
N ARG A 72 -8.46 9.25 1.68
CA ARG A 72 -8.78 10.20 0.60
C ARG A 72 -8.68 9.57 -0.78
N TYR A 73 -7.64 8.77 -1.01
CA TYR A 73 -7.52 7.99 -2.24
C TYR A 73 -8.64 6.96 -2.36
N ALA A 74 -8.98 6.25 -1.28
CA ALA A 74 -10.05 5.27 -1.31
C ALA A 74 -11.41 5.89 -1.67
N GLU A 75 -11.72 7.06 -1.13
CA GLU A 75 -12.95 7.80 -1.41
C GLU A 75 -13.05 8.28 -2.87
N SER A 76 -11.93 8.57 -3.53
CA SER A 76 -11.94 8.98 -4.94
C SER A 76 -11.81 7.80 -5.91
N GLU A 77 -10.97 6.82 -5.60
CA GLU A 77 -10.53 5.78 -6.54
C GLU A 77 -11.01 4.36 -6.21
N LEU A 78 -11.63 4.06 -5.06
CA LEU A 78 -12.14 2.71 -4.73
C LEU A 78 -13.67 2.62 -4.75
N ASN A 79 -14.19 1.41 -4.96
CA ASN A 79 -15.65 1.23 -4.93
C ASN A 79 -16.14 1.51 -3.49
N PRO A 80 -17.31 2.15 -3.31
CA PRO A 80 -17.83 2.47 -1.98
C PRO A 80 -17.93 1.26 -1.06
N ASP A 81 -18.21 0.07 -1.60
CA ASP A 81 -18.29 -1.15 -0.80
C ASP A 81 -16.92 -1.57 -0.24
N GLN A 82 -15.81 -1.17 -0.86
CA GLN A 82 -14.46 -1.46 -0.37
C GLN A 82 -14.05 -0.60 0.83
N ILE A 83 -14.72 0.53 1.06
CA ILE A 83 -14.38 1.49 2.12
C ILE A 83 -15.13 1.07 3.38
N ASP A 84 -14.51 0.19 4.16
CA ASP A 84 -15.04 -0.22 5.46
C ASP A 84 -14.57 0.70 6.59
N GLU A 85 -15.38 0.81 7.64
CA GLU A 85 -14.94 1.41 8.89
C GLU A 85 -13.90 0.48 9.52
N ALA A 86 -12.63 0.87 9.39
CA ALA A 86 -11.49 0.22 10.03
C ALA A 86 -11.51 0.40 11.56
#